data_AF-A0A0G2JUU2-F1
#
_entry.id   AF-A0A0G2JUU2-F1
#
_cell.length_a   1.000
_cell.length_b   1.000
_cell.length_c   1.000
_cell.angle_alpha   90.00
_cell.angle_beta   90.00
_cell.angle_gamma   90.00
#
_symmetry.space_group_name_H-M   'P 1'
#
loop_
_entity.id
_entity.type
_entity.pdbx_description
1 polymer ?
#
loop_
_entity_poly.entity_id
_entity_poly.type
_entity_poly.pdbx_seq_one_letter_code
_entity_poly.pdbx_strand_id
1 'polypeptide(L)'
;MKEYAQSGTYTNTLERLVKEKEDTQRLDELQKQLQEDIRQGRGIKSPIRIGDQDSTDDEDGLSEEHREFLKKFSVTVDAIPDHHPGEEIFNFLNSGKIFNQYTLDLRDSGFIGESAVEKLILKSGKTDQIFLTTQGFLTTAYHYVQCPVPVLKWLFRMMSVHTDCIVSVQILSTLMEITIRNDTFSDSPVWPWIPSLSDIAAVFFNMGVGFGALFPLETLQPDFNEDSLISETQKTLGGKGSEDSSYNPVFSALPETNILNVVKFLGLCTSIHPEGYQDGEIMLLILMLFKMSLEKELKQIPLVDFQSLLINLMKNIRDWNTKVHELCLGINELSSHPHNLLWLVQLVPNWTSRGRQLRQCLSLVIISKLLDEKHEDIPNANNLQIPVLHRYLVQMKPSDLLKKMILKKKAEQPNETIDDSLHLDLEKQAYYLTYILLHLIGEVSCSHSFSSGQRKHFVLLCGALEKHVKCDIREDARLFYRTKVKDLVARIHGKWQEIIQNCRPTQGQLHDFWVPDS
;
A
#
# COMPACT_ATOMS: atom_id res chain seq x y z
N MET A 1 8.16 48.18 37.15
CA MET A 1 6.94 47.84 37.88
C MET A 1 5.79 48.51 37.14
N LYS A 2 4.91 47.69 36.52
CA LYS A 2 3.56 47.99 35.99
C LYS A 2 3.39 49.14 34.99
N GLU A 3 3.27 48.80 33.71
CA GLU A 3 2.28 49.44 32.85
C GLU A 3 1.03 48.55 32.79
N TYR A 4 -0.10 49.17 33.08
CA TYR A 4 -1.40 48.57 33.32
C TYR A 4 -2.07 48.15 32.03
N ALA A 5 -2.69 46.98 32.06
CA ALA A 5 -3.63 46.49 31.05
C ALA A 5 -4.76 47.51 30.82
N GLN A 6 -4.93 47.98 29.59
CA GLN A 6 -6.17 48.62 29.17
C GLN A 6 -7.24 47.55 28.99
N SER A 7 -8.08 47.44 30.01
CA SER A 7 -9.36 46.72 29.97
C SER A 7 -10.24 47.38 28.90
N GLY A 8 -10.36 46.72 27.74
CA GLY A 8 -11.30 47.11 26.69
C GLY A 8 -12.71 47.17 27.26
N THR A 9 -13.21 48.38 27.46
CA THR A 9 -14.55 48.61 28.02
C THR A 9 -15.53 48.35 26.88
N TYR A 10 -16.29 47.25 26.97
CA TYR A 10 -17.33 46.91 25.99
C TYR A 10 -18.47 47.93 26.10
N THR A 11 -18.42 48.98 25.28
CA THR A 11 -19.48 50.00 25.23
C THR A 11 -20.62 49.50 24.35
N ASN A 12 -21.73 49.19 25.01
CA ASN A 12 -22.97 48.69 24.42
C ASN A 12 -23.77 49.86 23.81
N THR A 13 -23.28 50.43 22.72
CA THR A 13 -24.00 51.48 21.98
C THR A 13 -25.12 50.88 21.15
N LEU A 14 -26.27 51.57 21.10
CA LEU A 14 -27.47 51.13 20.38
C LEU A 14 -27.16 50.80 18.90
N GLU A 15 -26.30 51.60 18.26
CA GLU A 15 -25.85 51.40 16.88
C GLU A 15 -25.10 50.07 16.69
N ARG A 16 -24.29 49.67 17.68
CA ARG A 16 -23.55 48.40 17.64
C ARG A 16 -24.48 47.21 17.82
N LEU A 17 -25.47 47.32 18.70
CA LEU A 17 -26.51 46.29 18.88
C LEU A 17 -27.40 46.14 17.65
N VAL A 18 -27.70 47.24 16.95
CA VAL A 18 -28.42 47.20 15.67
C VAL A 18 -27.58 46.50 14.60
N LYS A 19 -26.29 46.82 14.51
CA LYS A 19 -25.38 46.15 13.58
C LYS A 19 -25.21 44.65 13.89
N GLU A 20 -25.03 44.29 15.16
CA GLU A 20 -24.95 42.88 15.57
C GLU A 20 -26.25 42.13 15.25
N LYS A 21 -27.42 42.77 15.39
CA LYS A 21 -28.73 42.22 15.02
C LYS A 21 -28.88 42.02 13.51
N GLU A 22 -28.43 42.98 12.70
CA GLU A 22 -28.40 42.86 11.24
C GLU A 22 -27.47 41.73 10.79
N ASP A 23 -26.30 41.61 11.42
CA ASP A 23 -25.35 40.55 11.13
C ASP A 23 -25.87 39.17 11.59
N THR A 24 -26.61 39.09 12.70
CA THR A 24 -27.29 37.84 13.10
C THR A 24 -28.41 37.46 12.12
N GLN A 25 -29.17 38.43 11.62
CA GLN A 25 -30.19 38.18 10.60
C GLN A 25 -29.58 37.63 9.30
N ARG A 26 -28.47 38.21 8.83
CA ARG A 26 -27.74 37.70 7.67
C ARG A 26 -27.20 36.30 7.89
N LEU A 27 -26.73 36.00 9.10
CA LEU A 27 -26.23 34.68 9.46
C LEU A 27 -27.36 33.63 9.46
N ASP A 28 -28.54 33.99 9.99
CA ASP A 28 -29.73 33.14 9.99
C ASP A 28 -30.25 32.86 8.57
N GLU A 29 -30.22 33.87 7.69
CA GLU A 29 -30.56 33.71 6.27
C GLU A 29 -29.58 32.76 5.57
N LEU A 30 -28.28 32.93 5.78
CA LEU A 30 -27.24 32.07 5.23
C LEU A 30 -27.38 30.63 5.75
N GLN A 31 -27.70 30.45 7.03
CA GLN A 31 -27.92 29.13 7.64
C GLN A 31 -29.15 28.43 7.04
N LYS A 32 -30.24 29.15 6.82
CA LYS A 32 -31.43 28.60 6.14
C LYS A 32 -31.12 28.19 4.71
N GLN A 33 -30.33 28.99 3.99
CA GLN A 33 -29.93 28.69 2.62
C GLN A 33 -29.06 27.43 2.55
N LEU A 34 -28.10 27.29 3.47
CA LEU A 34 -27.28 26.07 3.63
C LEU A 34 -28.12 24.83 3.96
N GLN A 35 -29.14 24.95 4.82
CA GLN A 35 -30.03 23.83 5.13
C GLN A 35 -30.89 23.42 3.93
N GLU A 36 -31.32 24.38 3.10
CA GLU A 36 -32.06 24.10 1.88
C GLU A 36 -31.18 23.44 0.81
N ASP A 37 -29.93 23.89 0.64
CA ASP A 37 -28.95 23.26 -0.27
C ASP A 37 -28.67 21.80 0.13
N ILE A 38 -28.54 21.53 1.44
CA ILE A 38 -28.40 20.16 1.98
C ILE A 38 -29.65 19.32 1.68
N ARG A 39 -30.85 19.88 1.84
CA ARG A 39 -32.12 19.18 1.53
C ARG A 39 -32.29 18.88 0.06
N GLN A 40 -31.81 19.75 -0.82
CA GLN A 40 -31.86 19.56 -2.27
C GLN A 40 -30.71 18.68 -2.82
N GLY A 41 -29.88 18.10 -1.94
CA GLY A 41 -28.77 17.23 -2.34
C GLY A 41 -27.64 17.96 -3.07
N ARG A 42 -27.65 19.31 -3.07
CA ARG A 42 -26.54 20.13 -3.52
C ARG A 42 -25.57 20.22 -2.35
N GLY A 43 -24.71 19.20 -2.24
CA GLY A 43 -23.65 19.18 -1.23
C GLY A 43 -22.86 20.48 -1.23
N ILE A 44 -22.28 20.82 -0.08
CA ILE A 44 -21.32 21.91 0.08
C ILE A 44 -20.28 21.73 -1.03
N LYS A 45 -20.24 22.65 -2.01
CA LYS A 45 -19.13 22.71 -2.96
C LYS A 45 -17.90 23.09 -2.16
N SER A 46 -17.22 22.09 -1.62
CA SER A 46 -15.85 22.23 -1.15
C SER A 46 -15.03 22.76 -2.33
N PRO A 47 -14.21 23.80 -2.14
CA PRO A 47 -13.23 24.19 -3.14
C PRO A 47 -12.06 23.19 -3.06
N ILE A 48 -12.35 21.91 -3.28
CA ILE A 48 -11.36 20.91 -3.62
C ILE A 48 -11.41 20.83 -5.14
N ARG A 49 -10.76 21.78 -5.81
CA ARG A 49 -10.37 21.63 -7.21
C ARG A 49 -9.25 20.59 -7.24
N ILE A 50 -9.63 19.31 -7.24
CA ILE A 50 -8.80 18.28 -7.87
C ILE A 50 -8.87 18.60 -9.37
N GLY A 51 -7.70 18.73 -9.99
CA GLY A 51 -7.59 19.17 -11.37
C GLY A 51 -8.33 18.24 -12.31
N ASP A 52 -9.45 18.72 -12.83
CA ASP A 52 -9.92 18.38 -14.16
C ASP A 52 -9.86 19.65 -15.00
N GLN A 53 -9.11 19.55 -16.10
CA GLN A 53 -9.23 20.47 -17.22
C GLN A 53 -10.65 20.32 -17.77
N ASP A 54 -11.51 21.29 -17.48
CA ASP A 54 -12.54 21.83 -18.37
C ASP A 54 -13.53 22.70 -17.58
N SER A 55 -13.17 23.97 -17.40
CA SER A 55 -14.15 25.05 -17.23
C SER A 55 -13.50 26.37 -17.64
N THR A 56 -13.55 26.68 -18.93
CA THR A 56 -13.08 27.93 -19.54
C THR A 56 -14.08 29.09 -19.41
N ASP A 57 -15.11 29.01 -18.55
CA ASP A 57 -16.24 29.95 -18.65
C ASP A 57 -16.33 31.03 -17.57
N ASP A 58 -15.40 31.10 -16.60
CA ASP A 58 -15.42 32.14 -15.55
C ASP A 58 -14.24 33.13 -15.61
N GLU A 59 -13.38 33.06 -16.63
CA GLU A 59 -12.15 33.87 -16.71
C GLU A 59 -12.21 35.07 -17.66
N ASP A 60 -13.34 35.31 -18.33
CA ASP A 60 -13.47 36.34 -19.37
C ASP A 60 -13.84 37.75 -18.83
N GLY A 61 -13.98 37.91 -17.51
CA GLY A 61 -14.41 39.17 -16.87
C GLY A 61 -13.38 39.90 -16.01
N LEU A 62 -12.16 39.38 -15.86
CA LEU A 62 -11.15 39.94 -14.96
C LEU A 62 -10.20 40.90 -15.69
N SER A 63 -10.06 42.13 -15.18
CA SER A 63 -9.02 43.08 -15.63
C SER A 63 -7.62 42.45 -15.54
N GLU A 64 -6.73 42.79 -16.48
CA GLU A 64 -5.34 42.32 -16.54
C GLU A 64 -4.61 42.52 -15.19
N GLU A 65 -4.83 43.65 -14.53
CA GLU A 65 -4.25 43.96 -13.21
C GLU A 65 -4.76 43.00 -12.12
N HIS A 66 -6.01 42.56 -12.18
CA HIS A 66 -6.59 41.59 -11.26
C HIS A 66 -6.13 40.17 -11.57
N ARG A 67 -5.90 39.82 -12.84
CA ARG A 67 -5.25 38.57 -13.25
C ARG A 67 -3.81 38.51 -12.76
N GLU A 68 -3.04 39.59 -12.90
CA GLU A 68 -1.67 39.68 -12.38
C GLU A 68 -1.64 39.64 -10.84
N PHE A 69 -2.58 40.32 -10.18
CA PHE A 69 -2.73 40.28 -8.73
C PHE A 69 -3.10 38.86 -8.25
N LEU A 70 -4.10 38.24 -8.86
CA LEU A 70 -4.47 36.86 -8.57
C LEU A 70 -3.29 35.93 -8.84
N LYS A 71 -2.62 35.98 -10.00
CA LYS A 71 -1.42 35.20 -10.28
C LYS A 71 -0.29 35.45 -9.26
N LYS A 72 -0.16 36.67 -8.75
CA LYS A 72 0.83 37.05 -7.72
C LYS A 72 0.50 36.50 -6.33
N PHE A 73 -0.77 36.27 -6.02
CA PHE A 73 -1.26 35.73 -4.73
C PHE A 73 -1.89 34.33 -4.85
N SER A 74 -1.89 33.75 -6.05
CA SER A 74 -2.36 32.40 -6.33
C SER A 74 -1.37 31.45 -5.71
N VAL A 75 -1.82 30.86 -4.62
CA VAL A 75 -1.14 29.77 -3.96
C VAL A 75 -1.59 28.51 -4.69
N THR A 76 -0.76 27.99 -5.60
CA THR A 76 -0.97 26.62 -6.06
C THR A 76 -0.80 25.71 -4.85
N VAL A 77 -1.78 24.85 -4.60
CA VAL A 77 -1.67 23.79 -3.58
C VAL A 77 -0.77 22.70 -4.15
N ASP A 78 0.46 23.06 -4.52
CA ASP A 78 1.49 22.20 -5.09
C ASP A 78 2.24 21.48 -3.96
N ALA A 79 1.49 20.77 -3.12
CA ALA A 79 2.06 19.93 -2.08
C ALA A 79 2.39 18.55 -2.66
N ILE A 80 3.52 17.97 -2.23
CA ILE A 80 3.84 16.57 -2.53
C ILE A 80 2.68 15.69 -2.01
N PRO A 81 2.07 14.81 -2.80
CA PRO A 81 0.99 13.95 -2.32
C PRO A 81 1.43 13.07 -1.15
N ASP A 82 0.57 12.89 -0.15
CA ASP A 82 0.83 11.99 0.99
C ASP A 82 0.70 10.51 0.61
N HIS A 83 -0.09 10.20 -0.40
CA HIS A 83 -0.37 8.84 -0.85
C HIS A 83 0.30 8.57 -2.20
N HIS A 84 0.68 7.31 -2.42
CA HIS A 84 1.25 6.86 -3.69
C HIS A 84 0.22 6.95 -4.84
N PRO A 85 0.66 7.10 -6.11
CA PRO A 85 -0.25 7.20 -7.26
C PRO A 85 -0.94 5.88 -7.62
N GLY A 86 -0.41 4.74 -7.18
CA GLY A 86 -1.02 3.43 -7.45
C GLY A 86 -0.97 3.05 -8.93
N GLU A 87 -1.60 1.93 -9.27
CA GLU A 87 -1.65 1.34 -10.61
C GLU A 87 -3.03 0.71 -10.85
N GLU A 88 -3.39 0.55 -12.13
CA GLU A 88 -4.61 -0.16 -12.53
C GLU A 88 -4.29 -1.65 -12.72
N ILE A 89 -4.64 -2.45 -11.72
CA ILE A 89 -4.28 -3.88 -11.67
C ILE A 89 -5.50 -4.74 -11.93
N PHE A 90 -6.66 -4.36 -11.38
CA PHE A 90 -7.90 -5.08 -11.56
C PHE A 90 -8.66 -4.57 -12.79
N ASN A 91 -8.92 -5.47 -13.73
CA ASN A 91 -9.81 -5.22 -14.85
C ASN A 91 -11.18 -5.90 -14.61
N PHE A 92 -12.14 -5.11 -14.12
CA PHE A 92 -13.46 -5.61 -13.73
C PHE A 92 -14.27 -6.20 -14.88
N LEU A 93 -14.00 -5.81 -16.14
CA LEU A 93 -14.65 -6.39 -17.32
C LEU A 93 -14.31 -7.88 -17.49
N ASN A 94 -13.26 -8.37 -16.83
CA ASN A 94 -12.85 -9.76 -16.84
C ASN A 94 -13.30 -10.52 -15.58
N SER A 95 -14.04 -9.88 -14.67
CA SER A 95 -14.40 -10.46 -13.37
C SER A 95 -15.50 -11.53 -13.49
N GLY A 96 -15.16 -12.76 -13.07
CA GLY A 96 -16.05 -13.91 -13.12
C GLY A 96 -16.03 -14.68 -14.44
N LYS A 97 -14.98 -14.51 -15.26
CA LYS A 97 -14.82 -15.19 -16.57
C LYS A 97 -14.65 -16.69 -16.42
N ILE A 98 -13.91 -17.11 -15.40
CA ILE A 98 -13.64 -18.53 -15.16
C ILE A 98 -14.81 -19.15 -14.38
N PHE A 99 -15.26 -18.48 -13.32
CA PHE A 99 -16.37 -18.94 -12.49
C PHE A 99 -17.07 -17.76 -11.82
N ASN A 100 -18.35 -17.92 -11.50
CA ASN A 100 -19.14 -16.94 -10.77
C ASN A 100 -20.13 -17.63 -9.81
N GLN A 101 -20.81 -16.85 -8.99
CA GLN A 101 -21.75 -17.37 -7.98
C GLN A 101 -22.91 -18.18 -8.56
N TYR A 102 -23.23 -18.02 -9.85
CA TYR A 102 -24.28 -18.76 -10.55
C TYR A 102 -23.75 -19.98 -11.30
N THR A 103 -22.47 -19.99 -11.69
CA THR A 103 -21.85 -21.12 -12.40
C THR A 103 -21.25 -22.15 -11.45
N LEU A 104 -20.76 -21.74 -10.28
CA LEU A 104 -20.24 -22.66 -9.26
C LEU A 104 -21.35 -23.54 -8.68
N ASP A 105 -21.18 -24.85 -8.81
CA ASP A 105 -22.05 -25.88 -8.23
C ASP A 105 -21.19 -26.93 -7.55
N LEU A 106 -21.54 -27.33 -6.33
CA LEU A 106 -20.78 -28.36 -5.63
C LEU A 106 -20.85 -29.71 -6.37
N ARG A 107 -21.90 -29.97 -7.13
CA ARG A 107 -22.06 -31.22 -7.90
C ARG A 107 -21.01 -31.40 -9.00
N ASP A 108 -20.53 -30.29 -9.57
CA ASP A 108 -19.58 -30.33 -10.68
C ASP A 108 -18.13 -30.56 -10.18
N SER A 109 -17.89 -30.41 -8.87
CA SER A 109 -16.57 -30.54 -8.23
C SER A 109 -16.04 -31.98 -8.10
N GLY A 110 -16.79 -32.99 -8.57
CA GLY A 110 -16.43 -34.40 -8.40
C GLY A 110 -16.64 -34.92 -6.97
N PHE A 111 -17.38 -34.19 -6.14
CA PHE A 111 -17.70 -34.58 -4.77
C PHE A 111 -18.82 -35.65 -4.72
N ILE A 112 -18.57 -36.75 -4.00
CA ILE A 112 -19.55 -37.82 -3.77
C ILE A 112 -19.97 -37.77 -2.30
N GLY A 113 -21.22 -37.38 -2.04
CA GLY A 113 -21.77 -37.27 -0.69
C GLY A 113 -22.23 -38.61 -0.13
N GLU A 114 -21.71 -38.98 1.03
CA GLU A 114 -22.06 -40.19 1.76
C GLU A 114 -23.06 -39.91 2.89
N SER A 115 -22.85 -38.80 3.63
CA SER A 115 -23.69 -38.44 4.76
C SER A 115 -25.06 -37.88 4.34
N ALA A 116 -26.04 -37.92 5.25
CA ALA A 116 -27.38 -37.37 4.98
C ALA A 116 -27.34 -35.87 4.68
N VAL A 117 -26.44 -35.13 5.35
CA VAL A 117 -26.24 -33.69 5.14
C VAL A 117 -25.59 -33.42 3.78
N GLU A 118 -24.56 -34.18 3.42
CA GLU A 118 -23.92 -34.05 2.10
C GLU A 118 -24.89 -34.36 0.96
N LYS A 119 -25.70 -35.42 1.10
CA LYS A 119 -26.75 -35.76 0.14
C LYS A 119 -27.84 -34.69 0.05
N LEU A 120 -28.17 -34.02 1.15
CA LEU A 120 -29.10 -32.89 1.14
C LEU A 120 -28.51 -31.74 0.31
N ILE A 121 -27.28 -31.33 0.61
CA ILE A 121 -26.59 -30.23 -0.09
C ILE A 121 -26.45 -30.55 -1.59
N LEU A 122 -26.06 -31.78 -1.96
CA LEU A 122 -25.95 -32.18 -3.37
C LEU A 122 -27.30 -32.25 -4.10
N LYS A 123 -28.41 -32.49 -3.40
CA LYS A 123 -29.76 -32.49 -3.99
C LYS A 123 -30.33 -31.08 -4.14
N SER A 124 -29.87 -30.15 -3.32
CA SER A 124 -30.29 -28.75 -3.31
C SER A 124 -29.83 -27.98 -4.57
N GLY A 125 -30.57 -26.94 -4.92
CA GLY A 125 -30.16 -25.99 -5.95
C GLY A 125 -28.96 -25.14 -5.53
N LYS A 126 -28.31 -24.43 -6.47
CA LYS A 126 -27.09 -23.64 -6.21
C LYS A 126 -27.26 -22.61 -5.10
N THR A 127 -28.35 -21.84 -5.13
CA THR A 127 -28.68 -20.85 -4.08
C THR A 127 -28.91 -21.52 -2.73
N ASP A 128 -29.59 -22.67 -2.71
CA ASP A 128 -29.84 -23.44 -1.49
C ASP A 128 -28.56 -24.05 -0.93
N GLN A 129 -27.59 -24.46 -1.76
CA GLN A 129 -26.26 -24.92 -1.32
C GLN A 129 -25.52 -23.81 -0.55
N ILE A 130 -25.58 -22.57 -1.05
CA ILE A 130 -25.00 -21.40 -0.38
C ILE A 130 -25.75 -21.13 0.93
N PHE A 131 -27.08 -21.14 0.91
CA PHE A 131 -27.89 -20.93 2.10
C PHE A 131 -27.61 -21.98 3.19
N LEU A 132 -27.59 -23.27 2.84
CA LEU A 132 -27.25 -24.34 3.79
C LEU A 132 -25.82 -24.18 4.33
N THR A 133 -24.89 -23.71 3.51
CA THR A 133 -23.52 -23.40 3.95
C THR A 133 -23.51 -22.28 5.00
N THR A 134 -24.19 -21.15 4.74
CA THR A 134 -24.23 -20.02 5.67
C THR A 134 -25.01 -20.32 6.96
N GLN A 135 -25.93 -21.29 6.93
CA GLN A 135 -26.60 -21.80 8.13
C GLN A 135 -25.75 -22.80 8.95
N GLY A 136 -24.52 -23.10 8.53
CA GLY A 136 -23.59 -23.94 9.30
C GLY A 136 -23.76 -25.45 9.13
N PHE A 137 -24.50 -25.90 8.10
CA PHE A 137 -24.68 -27.33 7.83
C PHE A 137 -23.35 -28.02 7.48
N LEU A 138 -22.48 -27.37 6.70
CA LEU A 138 -21.14 -27.91 6.39
C LEU A 138 -20.25 -27.99 7.63
N THR A 139 -20.26 -26.96 8.47
CA THR A 139 -19.54 -26.98 9.76
C THR A 139 -19.99 -28.15 10.63
N THR A 140 -21.29 -28.43 10.66
CA THR A 140 -21.86 -29.54 11.45
C THR A 140 -21.51 -30.89 10.85
N ALA A 141 -21.57 -31.03 9.53
CA ALA A 141 -21.24 -32.26 8.82
C ALA A 141 -19.77 -32.67 9.03
N TYR A 142 -18.86 -31.69 9.01
CA TYR A 142 -17.42 -31.92 9.15
C TYR A 142 -16.88 -31.57 10.54
N HIS A 143 -17.74 -31.59 11.57
CA HIS A 143 -17.31 -31.27 12.93
C HIS A 143 -16.35 -32.31 13.51
N TYR A 144 -16.53 -33.59 13.14
CA TYR A 144 -15.75 -34.73 13.64
C TYR A 144 -15.12 -35.57 12.52
N VAL A 145 -15.17 -35.09 11.27
CA VAL A 145 -14.71 -35.82 10.09
C VAL A 145 -13.94 -34.87 9.19
N GLN A 146 -12.87 -35.37 8.58
CA GLN A 146 -12.07 -34.57 7.64
C GLN A 146 -12.90 -34.13 6.44
N CYS A 147 -12.94 -32.81 6.21
CA CYS A 147 -13.67 -32.26 5.08
C CYS A 147 -12.98 -32.61 3.74
N PRO A 148 -13.71 -33.15 2.74
CA PRO A 148 -13.17 -33.44 1.42
C PRO A 148 -12.64 -32.20 0.70
N VAL A 149 -11.49 -32.35 0.03
CA VAL A 149 -10.82 -31.26 -0.72
C VAL A 149 -11.74 -30.56 -1.73
N PRO A 150 -12.60 -31.25 -2.52
CA PRO A 150 -13.51 -30.58 -3.44
C PRO A 150 -14.45 -29.57 -2.78
N VAL A 151 -14.91 -29.86 -1.55
CA VAL A 151 -15.79 -28.98 -0.77
C VAL A 151 -15.02 -27.73 -0.33
N LEU A 152 -13.78 -27.90 0.14
CA LEU A 152 -12.93 -26.78 0.55
C LEU A 152 -12.54 -25.88 -0.63
N LYS A 153 -12.20 -26.47 -1.79
CA LYS A 153 -11.97 -25.72 -3.04
C LYS A 153 -13.21 -24.96 -3.49
N TRP A 154 -14.39 -25.58 -3.40
CA TRP A 154 -15.66 -24.93 -3.71
C TRP A 154 -15.94 -23.75 -2.77
N LEU A 155 -15.78 -23.93 -1.46
CA LEU A 155 -15.93 -22.85 -0.46
C LEU A 155 -14.97 -21.68 -0.74
N PHE A 156 -13.71 -21.97 -1.03
CA PHE A 156 -12.70 -20.97 -1.34
C PHE A 156 -13.06 -20.15 -2.59
N ARG A 157 -13.48 -20.83 -3.67
CA ARG A 157 -13.93 -20.16 -4.91
C ARG A 157 -15.22 -19.36 -4.69
N MET A 158 -16.23 -19.92 -4.02
CA MET A 158 -17.49 -19.24 -3.71
C MET A 158 -17.28 -17.99 -2.87
N MET A 159 -16.52 -18.09 -1.78
CA MET A 159 -16.15 -16.96 -0.92
C MET A 159 -15.54 -15.83 -1.74
N SER A 160 -14.69 -16.17 -2.71
CA SER A 160 -13.97 -15.19 -3.51
C SER A 160 -14.82 -14.44 -4.54
N VAL A 161 -15.96 -15.00 -4.98
CA VAL A 161 -16.75 -14.43 -6.09
C VAL A 161 -18.17 -14.01 -5.71
N HIS A 162 -18.62 -14.33 -4.50
CA HIS A 162 -19.97 -13.95 -4.06
C HIS A 162 -20.13 -12.43 -3.98
N THR A 163 -21.23 -11.90 -4.52
CA THR A 163 -21.47 -10.45 -4.60
C THR A 163 -21.95 -9.83 -3.29
N ASP A 164 -22.61 -10.62 -2.44
CA ASP A 164 -22.97 -10.20 -1.08
C ASP A 164 -21.77 -10.40 -0.13
N CYS A 165 -21.30 -9.30 0.45
CA CYS A 165 -20.15 -9.26 1.35
C CYS A 165 -20.42 -10.03 2.66
N ILE A 166 -21.65 -10.02 3.18
CA ILE A 166 -22.02 -10.73 4.41
C ILE A 166 -21.93 -12.23 4.17
N VAL A 167 -22.51 -12.70 3.06
CA VAL A 167 -22.46 -14.11 2.68
C VAL A 167 -21.02 -14.55 2.42
N SER A 168 -20.21 -13.74 1.72
CA SER A 168 -18.78 -14.03 1.51
C SER A 168 -18.02 -14.21 2.84
N VAL A 169 -18.24 -13.33 3.82
CA VAL A 169 -17.62 -13.42 5.15
C VAL A 169 -18.13 -14.64 5.95
N GLN A 170 -19.40 -15.01 5.81
CA GLN A 170 -19.94 -16.22 6.42
C GLN A 170 -19.30 -17.48 5.83
N ILE A 171 -19.13 -17.55 4.51
CA ILE A 171 -18.45 -18.66 3.83
C ILE A 171 -16.97 -18.73 4.29
N LEU A 172 -16.28 -17.59 4.39
CA LEU A 172 -14.93 -17.53 4.98
C LEU A 172 -14.91 -18.12 6.39
N SER A 173 -15.87 -17.73 7.23
CA SER A 173 -15.94 -18.20 8.63
C SER A 173 -16.11 -19.71 8.69
N THR A 174 -17.00 -20.27 7.86
CA THR A 174 -17.17 -21.73 7.71
C THR A 174 -15.88 -22.40 7.25
N LEU A 175 -15.21 -21.84 6.23
CA LEU A 175 -13.97 -22.38 5.69
C LEU A 175 -12.83 -22.37 6.72
N MET A 176 -12.67 -21.27 7.47
CA MET A 176 -11.70 -21.14 8.55
C MET A 176 -11.98 -22.15 9.68
N GLU A 177 -13.23 -22.28 10.11
CA GLU A 177 -13.60 -23.20 11.19
C GLU A 177 -13.31 -24.66 10.81
N ILE A 178 -13.70 -25.08 9.60
CA ILE A 178 -13.41 -26.43 9.10
C ILE A 178 -11.89 -26.66 9.02
N THR A 179 -11.13 -25.66 8.56
CA THR A 179 -9.66 -25.76 8.44
C THR A 179 -8.99 -25.93 9.81
N ILE A 180 -9.40 -25.14 10.81
CA ILE A 180 -8.89 -25.25 12.19
C ILE A 180 -9.23 -26.63 12.77
N ARG A 181 -10.44 -27.14 12.53
CA ARG A 181 -10.85 -28.46 13.03
C ARG A 181 -10.04 -29.57 12.39
N ASN A 182 -9.87 -29.55 11.07
CA ASN A 182 -9.08 -30.55 10.36
C ASN A 182 -7.64 -30.65 10.87
N ASP A 183 -7.05 -29.54 11.34
CA ASP A 183 -5.74 -29.52 11.99
C ASP A 183 -5.74 -30.24 13.35
N THR A 184 -6.76 -30.00 14.18
CA THR A 184 -6.86 -30.61 15.52
C THR A 184 -7.05 -32.13 15.54
N PHE A 185 -7.51 -32.74 14.44
CA PHE A 185 -7.71 -34.18 14.30
C PHE A 185 -6.52 -34.91 13.61
N SER A 186 -5.41 -34.21 13.35
CA SER A 186 -4.25 -34.73 12.61
C SER A 186 -3.35 -35.68 13.44
N ASP A 187 -3.93 -36.69 14.10
CA ASP A 187 -3.21 -37.93 14.43
C ASP A 187 -3.01 -38.82 13.17
N SER A 188 -3.59 -38.40 12.04
CA SER A 188 -3.47 -38.99 10.69
C SER A 188 -2.31 -38.33 9.91
N PRO A 189 -1.56 -39.07 9.07
CA PRO A 189 -0.50 -38.53 8.22
C PRO A 189 -1.00 -37.63 7.06
N VAL A 190 -2.32 -37.43 6.94
CA VAL A 190 -2.94 -36.63 5.87
C VAL A 190 -3.09 -35.18 6.33
N TRP A 191 -2.22 -34.31 5.82
CA TRP A 191 -2.26 -32.88 6.05
C TRP A 191 -3.61 -32.26 5.63
N PRO A 192 -4.13 -31.30 6.39
CA PRO A 192 -5.32 -30.56 5.98
C PRO A 192 -5.01 -29.75 4.72
N TRP A 193 -6.03 -29.59 3.89
CA TRP A 193 -5.89 -28.88 2.62
C TRP A 193 -5.65 -27.38 2.86
N ILE A 194 -4.67 -26.85 2.14
CA ILE A 194 -4.44 -25.42 1.96
C ILE A 194 -4.48 -25.10 0.45
N PRO A 195 -4.88 -23.87 0.06
CA PRO A 195 -4.88 -23.48 -1.35
C PRO A 195 -3.48 -23.59 -1.96
N SER A 196 -3.35 -24.22 -3.13
CA SER A 196 -2.09 -24.17 -3.90
C SER A 196 -1.87 -22.78 -4.51
N LEU A 197 -0.65 -22.49 -4.98
CA LEU A 197 -0.38 -21.26 -5.72
C LEU A 197 -1.31 -21.09 -6.94
N SER A 198 -1.64 -22.20 -7.63
CA SER A 198 -2.63 -22.23 -8.72
C SER A 198 -4.04 -21.86 -8.24
N ASP A 199 -4.50 -22.42 -7.11
CA ASP A 199 -5.82 -22.10 -6.56
C ASP A 199 -5.94 -20.61 -6.20
N ILE A 200 -4.87 -20.02 -5.66
CA ILE A 200 -4.81 -18.59 -5.29
C ILE A 200 -4.78 -17.71 -6.54
N ALA A 201 -3.94 -18.05 -7.52
CA ALA A 201 -3.84 -17.33 -8.78
C ALA A 201 -5.17 -17.37 -9.55
N ALA A 202 -5.84 -18.52 -9.59
CA ALA A 202 -7.15 -18.68 -10.25
C ALA A 202 -8.21 -17.75 -9.67
N VAL A 203 -8.23 -17.57 -8.34
CA VAL A 203 -9.18 -16.68 -7.66
C VAL A 203 -8.91 -15.22 -8.01
N PHE A 204 -7.68 -14.73 -7.89
CA PHE A 204 -7.37 -13.33 -8.21
C PHE A 204 -7.48 -13.04 -9.71
N PHE A 205 -7.11 -13.99 -10.56
CA PHE A 205 -7.31 -13.90 -12.00
C PHE A 205 -8.81 -13.80 -12.33
N ASN A 206 -9.65 -14.60 -11.66
CA ASN A 206 -11.10 -14.51 -11.81
C ASN A 206 -11.70 -13.23 -11.23
N MET A 207 -11.04 -12.53 -10.31
CA MET A 207 -11.43 -11.19 -9.85
C MET A 207 -11.08 -10.08 -10.86
N GLY A 208 -10.32 -10.40 -11.91
CA GLY A 208 -9.95 -9.48 -12.99
C GLY A 208 -8.48 -9.08 -13.02
N VAL A 209 -7.61 -9.67 -12.20
CA VAL A 209 -6.16 -9.41 -12.27
C VAL A 209 -5.56 -10.14 -13.48
N GLY A 210 -4.83 -9.44 -14.35
CA GLY A 210 -4.15 -10.10 -15.46
C GLY A 210 -3.03 -11.04 -15.00
N PHE A 211 -2.77 -12.13 -15.73
CA PHE A 211 -1.72 -13.10 -15.36
C PHE A 211 -0.34 -12.44 -15.24
N GLY A 212 0.01 -11.55 -16.19
CA GLY A 212 1.25 -10.77 -16.13
C GLY A 212 1.32 -9.79 -14.95
N ALA A 213 0.18 -9.40 -14.36
CA ALA A 213 0.16 -8.60 -13.13
C ALA A 213 0.28 -9.47 -11.87
N LEU A 214 -0.19 -10.73 -11.88
CA LEU A 214 0.06 -11.67 -10.79
C LEU A 214 1.53 -12.09 -10.70
N PHE A 215 2.16 -12.30 -11.87
CA PHE A 215 3.55 -12.76 -11.98
C PHE A 215 4.36 -11.88 -12.96
N PRO A 216 4.71 -10.64 -12.55
CA PRO A 216 5.32 -9.67 -13.45
C PRO A 216 6.80 -9.92 -13.78
N LEU A 217 7.48 -10.84 -13.07
CA LEU A 217 8.92 -11.06 -13.20
C LEU A 217 9.22 -12.28 -14.07
N GLU A 218 9.87 -12.10 -15.21
CA GLU A 218 10.25 -13.22 -16.10
C GLU A 218 11.18 -14.24 -15.42
N THR A 219 12.04 -13.78 -14.51
CA THR A 219 13.00 -14.64 -13.79
C THR A 219 12.33 -15.53 -12.74
N LEU A 220 11.10 -15.19 -12.32
CA LEU A 220 10.38 -15.90 -11.28
C LEU A 220 8.93 -16.11 -11.72
N GLN A 221 8.71 -17.24 -12.41
CA GLN A 221 7.41 -17.66 -12.92
C GLN A 221 6.94 -18.95 -12.23
N PRO A 222 5.63 -19.15 -12.06
CA PRO A 222 5.08 -20.42 -11.60
C PRO A 222 5.27 -21.53 -12.66
N ASP A 223 4.98 -22.77 -12.26
CA ASP A 223 5.00 -23.95 -13.14
C ASP A 223 3.76 -24.10 -14.03
N PHE A 224 2.81 -23.17 -13.91
CA PHE A 224 1.56 -23.11 -14.66
C PHE A 224 1.42 -21.79 -15.44
N ASN A 225 0.53 -21.77 -16.42
CA ASN A 225 0.24 -20.60 -17.26
C ASN A 225 -1.26 -20.23 -17.25
N GLU A 226 -1.61 -19.13 -17.91
CA GLU A 226 -3.00 -18.65 -17.99
C GLU A 226 -3.98 -19.71 -18.53
N ASP A 227 -3.62 -20.39 -19.63
CA ASP A 227 -4.46 -21.43 -20.23
C ASP A 227 -4.70 -22.61 -19.30
N SER A 228 -3.70 -22.98 -18.50
CA SER A 228 -3.80 -24.07 -17.54
C SER A 228 -4.73 -23.73 -16.37
N LEU A 229 -4.75 -22.47 -15.90
CA LEU A 229 -5.69 -22.00 -14.87
C LEU A 229 -7.14 -22.10 -15.36
N ILE A 230 -7.38 -21.66 -16.59
CA ILE A 230 -8.69 -21.72 -17.24
C ILE A 230 -9.10 -23.19 -17.44
N SER A 231 -8.20 -24.01 -17.98
CA SER A 231 -8.46 -25.42 -18.31
C SER A 231 -8.73 -26.28 -17.07
N GLU A 232 -7.94 -26.12 -16.00
CA GLU A 232 -8.14 -26.84 -14.74
C GLU A 232 -9.51 -26.48 -14.15
N THR A 233 -9.87 -25.20 -14.19
CA THR A 233 -11.12 -24.75 -13.61
C THR A 233 -12.34 -25.15 -14.45
N GLN A 234 -12.24 -25.11 -15.77
CA GLN A 234 -13.30 -25.58 -16.69
C GLN A 234 -13.50 -27.10 -16.62
N LYS A 235 -12.44 -27.89 -16.40
CA LYS A 235 -12.56 -29.33 -16.13
C LYS A 235 -13.34 -29.59 -14.85
N THR A 236 -13.12 -28.79 -13.80
CA THR A 236 -13.89 -28.89 -12.54
C THR A 236 -15.31 -28.31 -12.61
N LEU A 237 -15.68 -27.63 -13.70
CA LEU A 237 -17.01 -27.04 -13.88
C LEU A 237 -17.89 -27.83 -14.86
N GLY A 238 -17.48 -29.05 -15.23
CA GLY A 238 -18.29 -29.94 -16.04
C GLY A 238 -18.51 -29.44 -17.48
N GLY A 239 -17.45 -29.04 -18.19
CA GLY A 239 -17.35 -29.13 -19.66
C GLY A 239 -18.50 -28.56 -20.51
N LYS A 240 -19.28 -27.60 -20.02
CA LYS A 240 -20.23 -26.85 -20.84
C LYS A 240 -19.65 -25.47 -21.10
N GLY A 241 -18.95 -25.35 -22.23
CA GLY A 241 -18.70 -24.04 -22.82
C GLY A 241 -20.04 -23.34 -22.97
N SER A 242 -20.23 -22.24 -22.25
CA SER A 242 -21.34 -21.34 -22.51
C SER A 242 -21.02 -20.63 -23.82
N GLU A 243 -21.50 -21.20 -24.92
CA GLU A 243 -21.79 -20.42 -26.12
C GLU A 243 -22.80 -19.33 -25.73
N ASP A 244 -22.46 -18.07 -26.04
CA ASP A 244 -23.35 -16.91 -26.17
C ASP A 244 -24.40 -16.66 -25.07
N SER A 245 -23.96 -16.43 -23.83
CA SER A 245 -24.73 -15.60 -22.89
C SER A 245 -24.01 -14.26 -22.70
N SER A 246 -24.76 -13.15 -22.70
CA SER A 246 -24.21 -11.81 -22.53
C SER A 246 -23.38 -11.78 -21.24
N TYR A 247 -22.06 -11.78 -21.39
CA TYR A 247 -21.15 -11.84 -20.27
C TYR A 247 -21.23 -10.51 -19.53
N ASN A 248 -21.89 -10.52 -18.37
CA ASN A 248 -21.89 -9.40 -17.45
C ASN A 248 -20.80 -9.64 -16.39
N PRO A 249 -19.90 -8.68 -16.17
CA PRO A 249 -18.89 -8.80 -15.12
C PRO A 249 -19.57 -8.97 -13.75
N VAL A 250 -19.02 -9.83 -12.90
CA VAL A 250 -19.56 -10.10 -11.56
C VAL A 250 -19.41 -8.86 -10.68
N PHE A 251 -18.31 -8.14 -10.82
CA PHE A 251 -18.01 -6.95 -10.05
C PHE A 251 -18.00 -5.72 -10.97
N SER A 252 -18.63 -4.65 -10.51
CA SER A 252 -18.59 -3.33 -11.17
C SER A 252 -17.57 -2.37 -10.53
N ALA A 253 -16.99 -2.75 -9.39
CA ALA A 253 -16.00 -2.02 -8.61
C ALA A 253 -15.09 -3.03 -7.89
N LEU A 254 -14.01 -2.58 -7.25
CA LEU A 254 -13.09 -3.47 -6.56
C LEU A 254 -13.78 -4.30 -5.47
N PRO A 255 -13.68 -5.66 -5.49
CA PRO A 255 -14.27 -6.51 -4.48
C PRO A 255 -13.39 -6.58 -3.23
N GLU A 256 -13.27 -5.45 -2.52
CA GLU A 256 -12.39 -5.26 -1.35
C GLU A 256 -12.58 -6.37 -0.31
N THR A 257 -13.84 -6.67 0.03
CA THR A 257 -14.16 -7.70 1.03
C THR A 257 -13.68 -9.08 0.59
N ASN A 258 -13.87 -9.43 -0.69
CA ASN A 258 -13.50 -10.74 -1.20
C ASN A 258 -11.97 -10.90 -1.27
N ILE A 259 -11.24 -9.85 -1.66
CA ILE A 259 -9.78 -9.80 -1.62
C ILE A 259 -9.29 -10.01 -0.18
N LEU A 260 -9.84 -9.26 0.78
CA LEU A 260 -9.48 -9.40 2.19
C LEU A 260 -9.83 -10.79 2.75
N ASN A 261 -10.94 -11.40 2.30
CA ASN A 261 -11.31 -12.75 2.72
C ASN A 261 -10.29 -13.80 2.25
N VAL A 262 -9.80 -13.68 1.00
CA VAL A 262 -8.71 -14.54 0.51
C VAL A 262 -7.45 -14.33 1.36
N VAL A 263 -7.05 -13.08 1.60
CA VAL A 263 -5.84 -12.76 2.39
C VAL A 263 -5.95 -13.29 3.83
N LYS A 264 -7.12 -13.14 4.48
CA LYS A 264 -7.37 -13.67 5.83
C LYS A 264 -7.27 -15.18 5.87
N PHE A 265 -7.85 -15.86 4.89
CA PHE A 265 -7.78 -17.31 4.81
C PHE A 265 -6.34 -17.80 4.61
N LEU A 266 -5.58 -17.16 3.72
CA LEU A 266 -4.16 -17.45 3.55
C LEU A 266 -3.34 -17.17 4.82
N GLY A 267 -3.69 -16.11 5.55
CA GLY A 267 -3.09 -15.80 6.86
C GLY A 267 -3.29 -16.94 7.85
N LEU A 268 -4.47 -17.54 7.89
CA LEU A 268 -4.75 -18.73 8.69
C LEU A 268 -3.95 -19.95 8.20
N CYS A 269 -4.03 -20.29 6.90
CA CYS A 269 -3.34 -21.45 6.34
C CYS A 269 -1.83 -21.41 6.59
N THR A 270 -1.20 -20.26 6.38
CA THR A 270 0.25 -20.06 6.62
C THR A 270 0.63 -20.07 8.09
N SER A 271 -0.32 -19.80 9.00
CA SER A 271 -0.10 -19.90 10.45
C SER A 271 -0.17 -21.34 10.94
N ILE A 272 -1.17 -22.09 10.48
CA ILE A 272 -1.39 -23.48 10.87
C ILE A 272 -0.35 -24.40 10.19
N HIS A 273 -0.03 -24.13 8.92
CA HIS A 273 0.89 -24.94 8.10
C HIS A 273 2.08 -24.12 7.58
N PRO A 274 3.09 -23.82 8.42
CA PRO A 274 4.26 -23.06 8.02
C PRO A 274 5.03 -23.68 6.85
N GLU A 275 5.08 -25.02 6.80
CA GLU A 275 5.80 -25.79 5.79
C GLU A 275 4.96 -26.11 4.54
N GLY A 276 3.75 -25.55 4.44
CA GLY A 276 2.79 -25.85 3.38
C GLY A 276 3.18 -25.34 2.00
N TYR A 277 4.07 -24.35 1.92
CA TYR A 277 4.57 -23.78 0.68
C TYR A 277 6.09 -23.88 0.62
N GLN A 278 6.64 -24.07 -0.58
CA GLN A 278 8.08 -23.96 -0.80
C GLN A 278 8.53 -22.50 -0.83
N ASP A 279 9.81 -22.24 -0.55
CA ASP A 279 10.38 -20.89 -0.56
C ASP A 279 10.09 -20.13 -1.88
N GLY A 280 10.12 -20.83 -3.01
CA GLY A 280 9.78 -20.27 -4.33
C GLY A 280 8.32 -19.78 -4.43
N GLU A 281 7.38 -20.60 -3.94
CA GLU A 281 5.96 -20.24 -3.90
C GLU A 281 5.71 -19.08 -2.92
N ILE A 282 6.38 -19.09 -1.76
CA ILE A 282 6.28 -18.00 -0.78
C ILE A 282 6.76 -16.67 -1.40
N MET A 283 7.85 -16.66 -2.17
CA MET A 283 8.31 -15.46 -2.86
C MET A 283 7.29 -14.96 -3.88
N LEU A 284 6.71 -15.85 -4.69
CA LEU A 284 5.67 -15.51 -5.65
C LEU A 284 4.44 -14.92 -4.96
N LEU A 285 4.00 -15.51 -3.83
CA LEU A 285 2.89 -14.98 -3.03
C LEU A 285 3.19 -13.58 -2.47
N ILE A 286 4.40 -13.36 -1.95
CA ILE A 286 4.83 -12.05 -1.44
C ILE A 286 4.80 -11.00 -2.57
N LEU A 287 5.36 -11.31 -3.73
CA LEU A 287 5.40 -10.40 -4.88
C LEU A 287 4.00 -10.08 -5.41
N MET A 288 3.14 -11.10 -5.51
CA MET A 288 1.74 -10.93 -5.90
C MET A 288 0.99 -10.04 -4.91
N LEU A 289 1.17 -10.22 -3.59
CA LEU A 289 0.57 -9.34 -2.57
C LEU A 289 1.06 -7.90 -2.68
N PHE A 290 2.36 -7.69 -2.87
CA PHE A 290 2.92 -6.37 -3.09
C PHE A 290 2.36 -5.72 -4.35
N LYS A 291 2.30 -6.47 -5.45
CA LYS A 291 1.75 -5.96 -6.70
C LYS A 291 0.29 -5.57 -6.51
N MET A 292 -0.56 -6.44 -5.98
CA MET A 292 -1.96 -6.12 -5.69
C MET A 292 -2.13 -4.92 -4.75
N SER A 293 -1.23 -4.72 -3.77
CA SER A 293 -1.28 -3.56 -2.86
C SER A 293 -1.06 -2.21 -3.55
N LEU A 294 -0.63 -2.20 -4.82
CA LEU A 294 -0.50 -0.99 -5.63
C LEU A 294 -1.81 -0.59 -6.32
N GLU A 295 -2.86 -1.40 -6.25
CA GLU A 295 -4.17 -1.08 -6.84
C GLU A 295 -4.67 0.28 -6.33
N LYS A 296 -5.06 1.16 -7.25
CA LYS A 296 -5.43 2.55 -6.94
C LYS A 296 -6.61 2.67 -5.99
N GLU A 297 -7.56 1.74 -6.04
CA GLU A 297 -8.75 1.72 -5.18
C GLU A 297 -8.43 1.23 -3.76
N LEU A 298 -7.39 0.42 -3.56
CA LEU A 298 -7.00 -0.09 -2.22
C LEU A 298 -6.34 0.95 -1.31
N LYS A 299 -5.93 2.12 -1.83
CA LYS A 299 -5.18 3.14 -1.09
C LYS A 299 -5.88 3.66 0.17
N GLN A 300 -7.21 3.67 0.16
CA GLN A 300 -8.01 4.21 1.25
C GLN A 300 -8.21 3.21 2.40
N ILE A 301 -7.77 1.95 2.19
CA ILE A 301 -8.06 0.85 3.11
C ILE A 301 -6.79 0.51 3.88
N PRO A 302 -6.86 0.41 5.21
CA PRO A 302 -5.75 -0.12 6.01
C PRO A 302 -5.50 -1.59 5.65
N LEU A 303 -4.37 -1.87 4.98
CA LEU A 303 -3.99 -3.22 4.54
C LEU A 303 -3.38 -4.07 5.69
N VAL A 304 -4.01 -4.07 6.87
CA VAL A 304 -3.53 -4.78 8.07
C VAL A 304 -3.50 -6.30 7.83
N ASP A 305 -4.49 -6.85 7.12
CA ASP A 305 -4.52 -8.27 6.79
C ASP A 305 -3.37 -8.66 5.85
N PHE A 306 -2.99 -7.79 4.89
CA PHE A 306 -1.81 -8.00 4.04
C PHE A 306 -0.54 -8.00 4.89
N GLN A 307 -0.40 -7.04 5.81
CA GLN A 307 0.74 -6.96 6.72
C GLN A 307 0.89 -8.23 7.56
N SER A 308 -0.23 -8.73 8.09
CA SER A 308 -0.28 -9.99 8.84
C SER A 308 0.18 -11.18 7.99
N LEU A 309 -0.35 -11.32 6.77
CA LEU A 309 0.05 -12.38 5.84
C LEU A 309 1.52 -12.27 5.43
N LEU A 310 2.02 -11.07 5.13
CA LEU A 310 3.43 -10.84 4.82
C LEU A 310 4.35 -11.27 5.96
N ILE A 311 3.98 -11.04 7.22
CA ILE A 311 4.74 -11.52 8.38
C ILE A 311 4.83 -13.04 8.38
N ASN A 312 3.70 -13.73 8.19
CA ASN A 312 3.67 -15.19 8.18
C ASN A 312 4.48 -15.76 7.02
N LEU A 313 4.29 -15.25 5.81
CA LEU A 313 5.06 -15.66 4.63
C LEU A 313 6.56 -15.44 4.84
N MET A 314 6.97 -14.24 5.26
CA MET A 314 8.38 -13.96 5.53
C MET A 314 8.94 -14.87 6.62
N LYS A 315 8.17 -15.23 7.66
CA LYS A 315 8.60 -16.14 8.74
C LYS A 315 8.79 -17.57 8.24
N ASN A 316 7.98 -18.01 7.28
CA ASN A 316 7.95 -19.38 6.77
C ASN A 316 9.05 -19.68 5.73
N ILE A 317 9.76 -18.67 5.21
CA ILE A 317 10.91 -18.88 4.34
C ILE A 317 12.03 -19.60 5.09
N ARG A 318 12.53 -20.72 4.54
CA ARG A 318 13.59 -21.52 5.15
C ARG A 318 14.96 -20.88 4.93
N ASP A 319 15.31 -20.56 3.68
CA ASP A 319 16.59 -19.92 3.33
C ASP A 319 16.49 -18.39 3.25
N TRP A 320 16.17 -17.76 4.38
CA TRP A 320 15.93 -16.32 4.43
C TRP A 320 17.12 -15.47 3.95
N ASN A 321 18.36 -15.85 4.27
CA ASN A 321 19.54 -15.03 3.97
C ASN A 321 19.81 -14.92 2.46
N THR A 322 19.55 -15.99 1.71
CA THR A 322 19.65 -15.97 0.24
C THR A 322 18.41 -15.29 -0.35
N LYS A 323 17.22 -15.69 0.08
CA LYS A 323 15.95 -15.24 -0.52
C LYS A 323 15.64 -13.77 -0.28
N VAL A 324 16.10 -13.16 0.80
CA VAL A 324 15.86 -11.73 1.06
C VAL A 324 16.41 -10.84 -0.06
N HIS A 325 17.57 -11.17 -0.62
CA HIS A 325 18.18 -10.39 -1.71
C HIS A 325 17.38 -10.52 -3.00
N GLU A 326 17.00 -11.75 -3.36
CA GLU A 326 16.15 -12.05 -4.51
C GLU A 326 14.79 -11.33 -4.40
N LEU A 327 14.18 -11.36 -3.20
CA LEU A 327 12.95 -10.62 -2.90
C LEU A 327 13.13 -9.11 -3.09
N CYS A 328 14.21 -8.51 -2.59
CA CYS A 328 14.42 -7.08 -2.75
C CYS A 328 14.54 -6.66 -4.22
N LEU A 329 15.25 -7.45 -5.02
CA LEU A 329 15.36 -7.22 -6.46
C LEU A 329 14.01 -7.39 -7.15
N GLY A 330 13.26 -8.44 -6.81
CA GLY A 330 11.94 -8.68 -7.36
C GLY A 330 10.93 -7.57 -7.04
N ILE A 331 10.89 -7.12 -5.79
CA ILE A 331 9.99 -6.03 -5.34
C ILE A 331 10.33 -4.72 -6.05
N ASN A 332 11.62 -4.44 -6.25
CA ASN A 332 12.11 -3.24 -6.93
C ASN A 332 11.70 -3.15 -8.41
N GLU A 333 11.38 -4.27 -9.05
CA GLU A 333 10.89 -4.33 -10.42
C GLU A 333 9.35 -4.32 -10.53
N LEU A 334 8.61 -4.35 -9.42
CA LEU A 334 7.15 -4.35 -9.47
C LEU A 334 6.53 -3.03 -9.95
N SER A 335 7.24 -1.92 -9.80
CA SER A 335 6.80 -0.59 -10.24
C SER A 335 7.98 0.25 -10.71
N SER A 336 7.74 1.09 -11.71
CA SER A 336 8.70 2.12 -12.15
C SER A 336 8.55 3.41 -11.33
N HIS A 337 7.42 3.60 -10.63
CA HIS A 337 7.12 4.85 -9.96
C HIS A 337 7.77 4.91 -8.56
N PRO A 338 8.61 5.93 -8.26
CA PRO A 338 9.36 5.99 -6.99
C PRO A 338 8.49 5.94 -5.73
N HIS A 339 7.32 6.58 -5.75
CA HIS A 339 6.42 6.61 -4.59
C HIS A 339 5.68 5.28 -4.38
N ASN A 340 5.42 4.53 -5.45
CA ASN A 340 4.86 3.18 -5.34
C ASN A 340 5.90 2.26 -4.68
N LEU A 341 7.17 2.35 -5.07
CA LEU A 341 8.25 1.59 -4.43
C LEU A 341 8.42 1.94 -2.94
N LEU A 342 8.32 3.22 -2.58
CA LEU A 342 8.31 3.63 -1.18
C LEU A 342 7.13 3.03 -0.41
N TRP A 343 5.94 3.01 -1.02
CA TRP A 343 4.78 2.38 -0.41
C TRP A 343 5.02 0.89 -0.12
N LEU A 344 5.64 0.14 -1.03
CA LEU A 344 5.97 -1.27 -0.82
C LEU A 344 6.89 -1.47 0.40
N VAL A 345 7.86 -0.58 0.61
CA VAL A 345 8.71 -0.58 1.82
C VAL A 345 7.87 -0.30 3.06
N GLN A 346 6.99 0.70 3.02
CA GLN A 346 6.18 1.10 4.17
C GLN A 346 5.14 0.05 4.55
N LEU A 347 4.63 -0.70 3.57
CA LEU A 347 3.70 -1.80 3.76
C LEU A 347 4.33 -2.92 4.61
N VAL A 348 5.63 -3.20 4.44
CA VAL A 348 6.32 -4.24 5.22
C VAL A 348 6.32 -3.88 6.72
N PRO A 349 5.86 -4.76 7.61
CA PRO A 349 5.91 -4.51 9.05
C PRO A 349 7.33 -4.34 9.61
N ASN A 350 7.54 -3.33 10.45
CA ASN A 350 8.85 -3.04 11.07
C ASN A 350 9.04 -3.61 12.49
N TRP A 351 8.03 -4.28 13.05
CA TRP A 351 8.12 -4.87 14.39
C TRP A 351 8.73 -6.28 14.42
N THR A 352 8.91 -6.93 13.26
CA THR A 352 9.58 -8.24 13.14
C THR A 352 11.03 -8.08 12.67
N SER A 353 11.91 -9.03 13.01
CA SER A 353 13.31 -9.00 12.58
C SER A 353 13.46 -9.11 11.06
N ARG A 354 12.77 -10.07 10.43
CA ARG A 354 12.76 -10.27 8.98
C ARG A 354 12.17 -9.07 8.24
N GLY A 355 11.08 -8.49 8.74
CA GLY A 355 10.48 -7.29 8.17
C GLY A 355 11.40 -6.07 8.22
N ARG A 356 12.11 -5.85 9.33
CA ARG A 356 13.16 -4.80 9.41
C ARG A 356 14.28 -5.02 8.42
N GLN A 357 14.79 -6.24 8.32
CA GLN A 357 15.86 -6.57 7.39
C GLN A 357 15.41 -6.34 5.94
N LEU A 358 14.19 -6.75 5.59
CA LEU A 358 13.62 -6.52 4.26
C LEU A 358 13.47 -5.03 3.96
N ARG A 359 12.88 -4.22 4.87
CA ARG A 359 12.77 -2.76 4.69
C ARG A 359 14.12 -2.11 4.46
N GLN A 360 15.13 -2.48 5.26
CA GLN A 360 16.47 -1.93 5.13
C GLN A 360 17.08 -2.27 3.76
N CYS A 361 17.11 -3.55 3.40
CA CYS A 361 17.68 -4.02 2.13
C CYS A 361 16.94 -3.45 0.92
N LEU A 362 15.61 -3.50 0.94
CA LEU A 362 14.77 -3.00 -0.14
C LEU A 362 14.94 -1.48 -0.33
N SER A 363 14.98 -0.71 0.76
CA SER A 363 15.25 0.73 0.67
C SER A 363 16.58 1.04 0.00
N LEU A 364 17.62 0.26 0.27
CA LEU A 364 18.94 0.45 -0.35
C LEU A 364 18.94 0.12 -1.85
N VAL A 365 18.26 -0.97 -2.22
CA VAL A 365 18.07 -1.36 -3.63
C VAL A 365 17.33 -0.26 -4.39
N ILE A 366 16.24 0.26 -3.81
CA ILE A 366 15.45 1.32 -4.43
C ILE A 366 16.26 2.63 -4.51
N ILE A 367 16.96 3.03 -3.45
CA ILE A 367 17.82 4.24 -3.47
C ILE A 367 18.88 4.12 -4.58
N SER A 368 19.54 2.97 -4.69
CA SER A 368 20.54 2.71 -5.74
C SER A 368 19.92 2.82 -7.14
N LYS A 369 18.74 2.24 -7.37
CA LYS A 369 18.00 2.37 -8.65
C LYS A 369 17.66 3.84 -8.96
N LEU A 370 17.10 4.55 -7.98
CA LEU A 370 16.65 5.94 -8.16
C LEU A 370 17.79 6.95 -8.35
N LEU A 371 19.01 6.62 -7.89
CA LEU A 371 20.20 7.45 -8.07
C LEU A 371 21.07 7.04 -9.28
N ASP A 372 20.63 6.03 -10.05
CA ASP A 372 21.36 5.41 -11.17
C ASP A 372 22.73 4.80 -10.78
N GLU A 373 22.85 4.26 -9.57
CA GLU A 373 24.06 3.53 -9.13
C GLU A 373 23.93 2.03 -9.40
N LYS A 374 25.06 1.37 -9.74
CA LYS A 374 25.11 -0.07 -10.02
C LYS A 374 24.75 -0.88 -8.77
N HIS A 375 23.87 -1.87 -8.93
CA HIS A 375 23.43 -2.79 -7.86
C HIS A 375 24.54 -3.67 -7.25
N GLU A 376 25.70 -3.77 -7.90
CA GLU A 376 26.86 -4.57 -7.43
C GLU A 376 27.44 -4.07 -6.10
N ASP A 377 27.12 -2.84 -5.69
CA ASP A 377 27.63 -2.20 -4.46
C ASP A 377 26.76 -2.49 -3.21
N ILE A 378 25.62 -3.19 -3.32
CA ILE A 378 24.67 -3.33 -2.21
C ILE A 378 25.17 -4.40 -1.23
N PRO A 379 25.65 -4.02 -0.04
CA PRO A 379 26.20 -4.97 0.92
C PRO A 379 25.09 -5.80 1.55
N ASN A 380 25.38 -7.07 1.81
CA ASN A 380 24.53 -7.94 2.62
C ASN A 380 24.21 -7.24 3.97
N ALA A 381 22.94 -7.26 4.37
CA ALA A 381 22.32 -6.49 5.47
C ALA A 381 23.06 -6.47 6.82
N ASN A 382 23.99 -7.39 7.01
CA ASN A 382 24.65 -7.66 8.28
C ASN A 382 25.76 -6.67 8.64
N ASN A 383 26.25 -5.86 7.69
CA ASN A 383 27.27 -4.84 7.96
C ASN A 383 26.72 -3.43 7.73
N LEU A 384 26.77 -2.59 8.77
CA LEU A 384 26.29 -1.22 8.74
C LEU A 384 26.84 -0.44 7.53
N GLN A 385 25.92 0.03 6.70
CA GLN A 385 26.19 0.61 5.38
C GLN A 385 26.43 2.12 5.43
N ILE A 386 27.11 2.61 6.46
CA ILE A 386 27.22 4.04 6.74
C ILE A 386 27.96 4.83 5.65
N PRO A 387 29.07 4.34 5.08
CA PRO A 387 29.72 5.04 3.96
C PRO A 387 28.81 5.17 2.75
N VAL A 388 28.00 4.14 2.48
CA VAL A 388 27.03 4.09 1.39
C VAL A 388 25.90 5.10 1.65
N LEU A 389 25.35 5.14 2.87
CA LEU A 389 24.33 6.11 3.26
C LEU A 389 24.83 7.56 3.19
N HIS A 390 26.07 7.81 3.62
CA HIS A 390 26.68 9.13 3.47
C HIS A 390 26.84 9.51 2.00
N ARG A 391 27.31 8.58 1.13
CA ARG A 391 27.39 8.78 -0.32
C ARG A 391 26.03 9.14 -0.91
N TYR A 392 24.97 8.43 -0.52
CA TYR A 392 23.60 8.70 -0.97
C TYR A 392 23.07 10.07 -0.51
N LEU A 393 23.28 10.45 0.75
CA LEU A 393 22.85 11.75 1.26
C LEU A 393 23.44 12.93 0.47
N VAL A 394 24.70 12.80 0.03
CA VAL A 394 25.35 13.82 -0.81
C VAL A 394 24.64 13.96 -2.16
N GLN A 395 24.17 12.85 -2.74
CA GLN A 395 23.50 12.83 -4.05
C GLN A 395 22.02 13.17 -4.01
N MET A 396 21.38 13.08 -2.84
CA MET A 396 19.96 13.42 -2.64
C MET A 396 19.69 14.94 -2.61
N LYS A 397 20.75 15.74 -2.71
CA LYS A 397 20.70 17.19 -2.76
C LYS A 397 19.75 17.67 -3.89
N PRO A 398 18.66 18.41 -3.59
CA PRO A 398 17.68 18.82 -4.58
C PRO A 398 18.28 19.49 -5.82
N SER A 399 19.26 20.38 -5.63
CA SER A 399 19.93 21.07 -6.74
C SER A 399 20.78 20.14 -7.61
N ASP A 400 21.36 19.07 -7.07
CA ASP A 400 22.15 18.13 -7.85
C ASP A 400 21.24 17.14 -8.60
N LEU A 401 20.12 16.73 -8.01
CA LEU A 401 19.07 15.97 -8.71
C LEU A 401 18.46 16.79 -9.85
N LEU A 402 18.16 18.06 -9.62
CA LEU A 402 17.66 18.97 -10.64
C LEU A 402 18.65 19.11 -11.81
N LYS A 403 19.94 19.29 -11.53
CA LYS A 403 20.98 19.30 -12.59
C LYS A 403 21.01 18.00 -13.38
N LYS A 404 20.94 16.84 -12.72
CA LYS A 404 20.88 15.52 -13.39
C LYS A 404 19.64 15.42 -14.30
N MET A 405 18.47 15.83 -13.81
CA MET A 405 17.23 15.82 -14.58
C MET A 405 17.29 16.75 -15.80
N ILE A 406 17.82 17.97 -15.64
CA ILE A 406 18.05 18.91 -16.75
C ILE A 406 18.99 18.33 -17.81
N LEU A 407 20.07 17.67 -17.39
CA LEU A 407 21.02 17.03 -18.31
C LEU A 407 20.37 15.87 -19.07
N LYS A 408 19.58 15.02 -18.40
CA LYS A 408 18.82 13.94 -19.04
C LYS A 408 17.83 14.49 -20.07
N LYS A 409 17.04 15.50 -19.71
CA LYS A 409 16.06 16.13 -20.60
C LYS A 409 16.72 16.73 -21.84
N LYS A 410 17.86 17.41 -21.69
CA LYS A 410 18.64 17.94 -22.84
C LYS A 410 19.21 16.85 -23.75
N ALA A 411 19.55 15.68 -23.19
CA ALA A 411 20.03 14.56 -23.99
C ALA A 411 18.91 13.90 -24.80
N GLU A 412 17.71 13.79 -24.23
CA GLU A 412 16.52 13.26 -24.90
C GLU A 412 15.95 14.21 -25.96
N GLN A 413 15.97 15.52 -25.68
CA GLN A 413 15.44 16.56 -26.57
C GLN A 413 16.43 17.73 -26.72
N PRO A 414 17.42 17.62 -27.64
CA PRO A 414 18.49 18.61 -27.80
C PRO A 414 18.01 19.98 -28.30
N ASN A 415 16.84 20.03 -28.94
CA ASN A 415 16.30 21.22 -29.59
C ASN A 415 15.27 21.99 -28.74
N GLU A 416 14.92 21.49 -27.56
CA GLU A 416 13.91 22.10 -26.68
C GLU A 416 14.61 23.07 -25.71
N THR A 417 14.30 24.37 -25.80
CA THR A 417 14.76 25.38 -24.84
C THR A 417 14.01 25.20 -23.53
N ILE A 418 14.73 25.02 -22.42
CA ILE A 418 14.14 24.95 -21.09
C ILE A 418 13.61 26.34 -20.73
N ASP A 419 12.30 26.50 -20.78
CA ASP A 419 11.62 27.69 -20.29
C ASP A 419 11.47 27.65 -18.75
N ASP A 420 11.01 28.77 -18.17
CA ASP A 420 10.84 28.90 -16.73
C ASP A 420 9.78 27.94 -16.16
N SER A 421 8.78 27.54 -16.95
CA SER A 421 7.75 26.58 -16.54
C SER A 421 8.29 25.16 -16.44
N LEU A 422 9.01 24.69 -17.46
CA LEU A 422 9.63 23.37 -17.49
C LEU A 422 10.70 23.26 -16.41
N HIS A 423 11.46 24.33 -16.16
CA HIS A 423 12.41 24.38 -15.05
C HIS A 423 11.71 24.20 -13.70
N LEU A 424 10.57 24.88 -13.49
CA LEU A 424 9.78 24.75 -12.27
C LEU A 424 9.22 23.32 -12.10
N ASP A 425 8.78 22.68 -13.17
CA ASP A 425 8.27 21.30 -13.12
C ASP A 425 9.38 20.29 -12.82
N LEU A 426 10.56 20.44 -13.42
CA LEU A 426 11.74 19.63 -13.09
C LEU A 426 12.19 19.85 -11.64
N GLU A 427 12.09 21.08 -11.14
CA GLU A 427 12.36 21.36 -9.73
C GLU A 427 11.36 20.62 -8.82
N LYS A 428 10.06 20.68 -9.12
CA LYS A 428 9.03 19.94 -8.37
C LYS A 428 9.34 18.44 -8.35
N GLN A 429 9.73 17.87 -9.49
CA GLN A 429 10.12 16.46 -9.59
C GLN A 429 11.39 16.13 -8.79
N ALA A 430 12.39 17.02 -8.79
CA ALA A 430 13.60 16.83 -8.00
C ALA A 430 13.29 16.82 -6.49
N TYR A 431 12.47 17.77 -6.02
CA TYR A 431 12.03 17.79 -4.62
C TYR A 431 11.15 16.60 -4.25
N TYR A 432 10.28 16.15 -5.16
CA TYR A 432 9.49 14.93 -5.00
C TYR A 432 10.38 13.69 -4.84
N LEU A 433 11.43 13.58 -5.67
CA LEU A 433 12.39 12.49 -5.58
C LEU A 433 13.21 12.58 -4.28
N THR A 434 13.69 13.77 -3.89
CA THR A 434 14.37 13.97 -2.59
C THR A 434 13.47 13.54 -1.43
N TYR A 435 12.19 13.89 -1.44
CA TYR A 435 11.23 13.49 -0.41
C TYR A 435 11.16 11.97 -0.25
N ILE A 436 11.05 11.25 -1.35
CA ILE A 436 10.97 9.79 -1.37
C ILE A 436 12.28 9.17 -0.88
N LEU A 437 13.41 9.65 -1.39
CA LEU A 437 14.75 9.19 -1.02
C LEU A 437 15.04 9.40 0.48
N LEU A 438 14.58 10.50 1.07
CA LEU A 438 14.71 10.78 2.50
C LEU A 438 13.91 9.80 3.36
N HIS A 439 12.69 9.45 2.95
CA HIS A 439 11.91 8.42 3.63
C HIS A 439 12.62 7.06 3.57
N LEU A 440 13.13 6.67 2.41
CA LEU A 440 13.88 5.41 2.24
C LEU A 440 15.13 5.37 3.13
N ILE A 441 15.91 6.46 3.18
CA ILE A 441 17.05 6.57 4.11
C ILE A 441 16.61 6.45 5.57
N GLY A 442 15.48 7.06 5.92
CA GLY A 442 14.90 6.95 7.26
C GLY A 442 14.69 5.51 7.68
N GLU A 443 14.25 4.65 6.75
CA GLU A 443 14.04 3.21 6.97
C GLU A 443 15.35 2.44 7.17
N VAL A 444 16.38 2.71 6.36
CA VAL A 444 17.69 2.04 6.49
C VAL A 444 18.31 2.33 7.86
N SER A 445 18.19 3.58 8.32
CA SER A 445 18.78 4.05 9.57
C SER A 445 18.08 3.58 10.85
N CYS A 446 16.96 2.82 10.76
CA CYS A 446 16.21 2.31 11.92
C CYS A 446 16.76 0.98 12.46
N SER A 447 18.02 0.93 12.91
CA SER A 447 18.56 -0.24 13.61
C SER A 447 18.35 -0.15 15.13
N HIS A 448 17.71 -1.17 15.74
CA HIS A 448 17.42 -1.21 17.18
C HIS A 448 18.61 -1.70 18.04
N SER A 449 19.73 -2.09 17.42
CA SER A 449 20.91 -2.61 18.12
C SER A 449 21.91 -1.49 18.41
N PHE A 450 21.61 -0.66 19.42
CA PHE A 450 22.40 0.53 19.80
C PHE A 450 23.78 0.14 20.37
N SER A 451 24.79 0.05 19.49
CA SER A 451 26.18 -0.12 19.92
C SER A 451 26.90 1.23 19.97
N SER A 452 27.90 1.36 20.84
CA SER A 452 28.73 2.59 20.97
C SER A 452 29.40 3.00 19.64
N GLY A 453 29.70 2.03 18.76
CA GLY A 453 30.19 2.29 17.41
C GLY A 453 29.19 3.04 16.52
N GLN A 454 27.88 2.84 16.70
CA GLN A 454 26.84 3.47 15.87
C GLN A 454 26.66 4.96 16.15
N ARG A 455 26.95 5.43 17.38
CA ARG A 455 26.79 6.84 17.76
C ARG A 455 27.57 7.79 16.83
N LYS A 456 28.86 7.49 16.58
CA LYS A 456 29.72 8.27 15.68
C LYS A 456 29.16 8.34 14.25
N HIS A 457 28.51 7.27 13.81
CA HIS A 457 27.93 7.16 12.49
C HIS A 457 26.68 8.02 12.32
N PHE A 458 25.78 8.00 13.31
CA PHE A 458 24.62 8.89 13.28
C PHE A 458 25.00 10.37 13.34
N VAL A 459 26.07 10.73 14.09
CA VAL A 459 26.59 12.11 14.08
C VAL A 459 27.05 12.52 12.68
N LEU A 460 27.78 11.65 11.97
CA LEU A 460 28.21 11.91 10.59
C LEU A 460 27.01 12.05 9.64
N LEU A 461 26.00 11.17 9.76
CA LEU A 461 24.79 11.23 8.95
C LEU A 461 23.95 12.48 9.23
N CYS A 462 23.81 12.91 10.49
CA CYS A 462 23.18 14.17 10.86
C CYS A 462 23.89 15.36 10.20
N GLY A 463 25.22 15.42 10.31
CA GLY A 463 26.01 16.48 9.69
C GLY A 463 25.87 16.50 8.16
N ALA A 464 25.85 15.32 7.53
CA ALA A 464 25.64 15.21 6.09
C ALA A 464 24.23 15.65 5.66
N LEU A 465 23.19 15.25 6.41
CA LEU A 465 21.81 15.63 6.15
C LEU A 465 21.60 17.15 6.24
N GLU A 466 22.20 17.79 7.26
CA GLU A 466 22.15 19.24 7.38
C GLU A 466 22.91 19.94 6.25
N LYS A 467 24.17 19.54 6.01
CA LYS A 467 25.04 20.18 5.03
C LYS A 467 24.55 20.03 3.60
N HIS A 468 24.08 18.84 3.21
CA HIS A 468 23.80 18.51 1.81
C HIS A 468 22.33 18.67 1.43
N VAL A 469 21.39 18.46 2.36
CA VAL A 469 19.96 18.54 2.05
C VAL A 469 19.35 19.80 2.67
N LYS A 470 19.43 19.98 3.99
CA LYS A 470 18.78 21.12 4.69
C LYS A 470 19.27 22.47 4.17
N CYS A 471 20.59 22.67 4.06
CA CYS A 471 21.18 23.92 3.58
C CYS A 471 20.92 24.21 2.11
N ASP A 472 20.53 23.21 1.30
CA ASP A 472 20.22 23.40 -0.11
C ASP A 472 18.79 23.90 -0.35
N ILE A 473 17.89 23.67 0.61
CA ILE A 473 16.48 24.03 0.49
C ILE A 473 16.31 25.51 0.81
N ARG A 474 15.99 26.30 -0.21
CA ARG A 474 15.58 27.70 -0.05
C ARG A 474 14.07 27.77 0.16
N GLU A 475 13.66 28.19 1.36
CA GLU A 475 12.25 28.36 1.70
C GLU A 475 11.60 29.49 0.90
N ASP A 476 10.38 29.22 0.45
CA ASP A 476 9.47 30.19 -0.13
C ASP A 476 8.06 29.83 0.35
N ALA A 477 7.33 30.80 0.88
CA ALA A 477 5.97 30.61 1.40
C ALA A 477 4.98 30.11 0.32
N ARG A 478 5.32 30.26 -0.96
CA ARG A 478 4.51 29.84 -2.10
C ARG A 478 4.81 28.41 -2.55
N LEU A 479 5.93 27.82 -2.11
CA LEU A 479 6.44 26.54 -2.62
C LEU A 479 6.37 25.46 -1.52
N PHE A 480 5.15 25.00 -1.23
CA PHE A 480 4.89 24.05 -0.14
C PHE A 480 5.66 22.73 -0.25
N TYR A 481 5.95 22.25 -1.45
CA TYR A 481 6.78 21.05 -1.64
C TYR A 481 8.17 21.21 -0.99
N ARG A 482 8.79 22.40 -1.04
CA ARG A 482 10.09 22.68 -0.39
C ARG A 482 9.97 22.60 1.13
N THR A 483 8.93 23.22 1.68
CA THR A 483 8.64 23.20 3.12
C THR A 483 8.40 21.77 3.61
N LYS A 484 7.65 20.95 2.86
CA LYS A 484 7.38 19.55 3.20
C LYS A 484 8.65 18.69 3.25
N VAL A 485 9.59 18.90 2.31
CA VAL A 485 10.90 18.23 2.37
C VAL A 485 11.72 18.70 3.57
N LYS A 486 11.75 20.00 3.85
CA LYS A 486 12.52 20.54 4.99
C LYS A 486 11.97 20.07 6.34
N ASP A 487 10.66 19.96 6.48
CA ASP A 487 10.01 19.37 7.65
C ASP A 487 10.39 17.89 7.82
N LEU A 488 10.37 17.09 6.74
CA LEU A 488 10.83 15.71 6.77
C LEU A 488 12.30 15.60 7.22
N VAL A 489 13.18 16.46 6.69
CA VAL A 489 14.59 16.54 7.12
C VAL A 489 14.70 16.82 8.62
N ALA A 490 13.90 17.75 9.15
CA ALA A 490 13.90 18.06 10.57
C ALA A 490 13.44 16.87 11.44
N ARG A 491 12.41 16.13 11.00
CA ARG A 491 11.92 14.92 11.68
C ARG A 491 12.96 13.81 11.69
N ILE A 492 13.61 13.54 10.56
CA ILE A 492 14.68 12.53 10.45
C ILE A 492 15.86 12.92 11.35
N HIS A 493 16.29 14.18 11.30
CA HIS A 493 17.34 14.69 12.16
C HIS A 493 16.98 14.53 13.65
N GLY A 494 15.77 14.92 14.05
CA GLY A 494 15.29 14.75 15.43
C GLY A 494 15.34 13.30 15.90
N LYS A 495 14.86 12.36 15.06
CA LYS A 495 14.91 10.92 15.34
C LYS A 495 16.34 10.40 15.49
N TRP A 496 17.27 10.82 14.63
CA TRP A 496 18.67 10.42 14.77
C TRP A 496 19.34 11.04 15.99
N GLN A 497 19.01 12.28 16.36
CA GLN A 497 19.49 12.90 17.60
C GLN A 497 18.99 12.15 18.85
N GLU A 498 17.73 11.74 18.86
CA GLU A 498 17.18 10.91 19.95
C GLU A 498 17.94 9.58 20.06
N ILE A 499 18.22 8.92 18.93
CA ILE A 499 19.03 7.69 18.89
C ILE A 499 20.45 7.95 19.43
N ILE A 500 21.10 9.03 19.01
CA ILE A 500 22.43 9.42 19.49
C ILE A 500 22.41 9.58 21.02
N GLN A 501 21.42 10.30 21.56
CA GLN A 501 21.29 10.55 23.00
C GLN A 501 21.07 9.26 23.80
N ASN A 502 20.31 8.31 23.25
CA ASN A 502 20.01 7.03 23.90
C ASN A 502 21.13 5.99 23.78
N CYS A 503 22.13 6.19 22.91
CA CYS A 503 23.30 5.32 22.81
C CYS A 503 24.26 5.58 23.97
N ARG A 504 24.60 4.52 24.75
CA ARG A 504 25.59 4.61 25.83
C ARG A 504 26.95 5.08 25.28
N PRO A 505 27.65 6.00 25.98
CA PRO A 505 29.00 6.37 25.61
C PRO A 505 29.93 5.16 25.63
N THR A 506 31.01 5.21 24.84
CA THR A 506 32.04 4.18 24.79
C THR A 506 32.58 3.93 26.20
N GLN A 507 32.74 2.65 26.59
CA GLN A 507 33.10 2.23 27.94
C GLN A 507 34.29 3.07 28.50
N GLY A 508 34.06 3.78 29.60
CA GLY A 508 35.07 4.65 30.25
C GLY A 508 34.84 6.17 30.13
N GLN A 509 33.84 6.63 29.37
CA GLN A 509 33.50 8.07 29.26
C GLN A 509 32.12 8.35 29.89
N LEU A 510 32.04 9.30 30.84
CA LEU A 510 30.77 9.80 31.40
C LEU A 510 30.03 10.69 30.37
N HIS A 511 30.77 11.41 29.54
CA HIS A 511 30.31 12.23 28.41
C HIS A 511 31.39 12.23 27.32
N ASP A 512 31.02 12.47 26.04
CA ASP A 512 31.97 12.52 24.90
C ASP A 512 33.11 13.55 25.08
N PHE A 513 32.92 14.53 25.97
CA PHE A 513 33.87 15.61 26.26
C PHE A 513 34.70 15.38 27.52
N TRP A 514 34.50 14.26 28.24
CA TRP A 514 35.19 14.01 29.51
C TRP A 514 35.93 12.68 29.48
N VAL A 515 37.26 12.77 29.42
CA VAL A 515 38.18 11.67 29.70
C VAL A 515 38.66 11.88 31.14
N PRO A 516 38.52 10.89 32.04
CA PRO A 516 39.13 10.99 33.35
C PRO A 516 40.65 11.07 33.18
N ASP A 517 41.25 12.14 33.70
CA ASP A 517 42.70 12.23 33.85
C ASP A 517 43.17 11.03 34.69
N SER A 518 44.15 10.29 34.18
CA SER A 518 44.71 9.08 34.79
C SER A 518 45.59 9.37 36.00
#